data_AF-A0A163LBY3-F1
#
_entry.id   AF-A0A163LBY3-F1
#
_cell.length_a   1.000
_cell.length_b   1.000
_cell.length_c   1.000
_cell.angle_alpha   90.00
_cell.angle_beta   90.00
_cell.angle_gamma   90.00
#
_symmetry.space_group_name_H-M   'P 1'
#
loop_
_entity.id
_entity.type
_entity.pdbx_description
1 polymer ?
#
loop_
_entity_poly.entity_id
_entity_poly.type
_entity_poly.pdbx_seq_one_letter_code
_entity_poly.pdbx_strand_id
1 'polypeptide(L)'
;MLTAHVNNRLFTAFHHSREELLKLRSSAPAITCPHCCKPLLLKVGSKTIPHFAHQIKQDCPATQKGESTLHHSGKKILYDRFHSLFKDVKVEYFLKEINQIADVFITSGTTRMAVEVQCSTLSAAELKKRTEGYRSLGIQVIWLLTEGAPRPSGALRLSSFQQAFLRHAEPLGLFLLLFLPDQLEFHLYQNLIPLSANTFHASRPHKIPVSTFTIPMTIGQAPVRTFPYGVWDRSRTSWIQRILRYPTEQAFKREVYQSGDILLYLPQWVGLSPHHRIETHPVIWQYYLWSDTLKKGDTGLDTIISALAVRVESGDVRVRDLPLVDQDGCPLEEAVNWYLSLLEKLGIVTVEEGMCRLLQEWECPETFDLYMRHRTDFSARLGI
;
A
#
# COMPACT_ATOMS: atom_id res chain seq x y z
N MET A 1 -0.27 -21.97 15.32
CA MET A 1 1.13 -22.30 15.00
C MET A 1 1.26 -23.71 14.41
N LEU A 2 2.08 -23.86 13.38
CA LEU A 2 2.33 -25.07 12.60
C LEU A 2 3.57 -25.86 13.06
N THR A 3 4.44 -25.25 13.87
CA THR A 3 5.67 -25.85 14.37
C THR A 3 5.67 -26.04 15.89
N ALA A 4 6.41 -27.04 16.38
CA ALA A 4 6.64 -27.28 17.80
C ALA A 4 7.98 -28.00 18.03
N HIS A 5 8.52 -27.97 19.24
CA HIS A 5 9.54 -28.94 19.66
C HIS A 5 8.86 -30.21 20.15
N VAL A 6 9.15 -31.34 19.50
CA VAL A 6 8.75 -32.68 19.91
C VAL A 6 10.02 -33.43 20.27
N ASN A 7 10.17 -33.85 21.53
CA ASN A 7 11.41 -34.48 22.04
C ASN A 7 12.67 -33.66 21.70
N ASN A 8 12.61 -32.34 21.93
CA ASN A 8 13.68 -31.36 21.65
C ASN A 8 14.09 -31.21 20.16
N ARG A 9 13.30 -31.74 19.21
CA ARG A 9 13.50 -31.51 17.78
C ARG A 9 12.37 -30.67 17.21
N LEU A 10 12.71 -29.73 16.32
CA LEU A 10 11.70 -28.95 15.61
C LEU A 10 10.89 -29.86 14.69
N PHE A 11 9.57 -29.76 14.82
CA PHE A 11 8.58 -30.60 14.16
C PHE A 11 7.54 -29.72 13.50
N THR A 12 7.21 -29.99 12.24
CA THR A 12 6.22 -29.24 11.47
C THR A 12 5.01 -30.12 11.19
N ALA A 13 3.84 -29.75 11.71
CA ALA A 13 2.68 -30.63 11.76
C ALA A 13 2.21 -31.11 10.37
N PHE A 14 2.21 -30.23 9.38
CA PHE A 14 1.67 -30.55 8.04
C PHE A 14 2.61 -31.38 7.15
N HIS A 15 3.83 -31.71 7.61
CA HIS A 15 4.72 -32.66 6.92
C HIS A 15 4.36 -34.12 7.19
N HIS A 16 3.43 -34.37 8.11
CA HIS A 16 3.08 -35.70 8.58
C HIS A 16 1.64 -36.06 8.23
N SER A 17 1.42 -37.35 8.00
CA SER A 17 0.07 -37.85 7.74
C SER A 17 -0.79 -37.76 9.00
N ARG A 18 -2.13 -37.77 8.81
CA ARG A 18 -3.07 -37.79 9.93
C ARG A 18 -2.78 -38.97 10.88
N GLU A 19 -2.49 -40.14 10.33
CA GLU A 19 -2.23 -41.35 11.11
C GLU A 19 -0.96 -41.23 11.95
N GLU A 20 0.11 -40.68 11.38
CA GLU A 20 1.36 -40.39 12.10
C GLU A 20 1.13 -39.41 13.25
N LEU A 21 0.37 -38.34 13.01
CA LEU A 21 0.05 -37.34 14.04
C LEU A 21 -0.85 -37.89 15.15
N LEU A 22 -1.78 -38.79 14.81
CA LEU A 22 -2.61 -39.48 15.80
C LEU A 22 -1.78 -40.44 16.65
N LYS A 23 -0.85 -41.19 16.04
CA LYS A 23 0.12 -42.04 16.76
C LYS A 23 1.00 -41.18 17.69
N LEU A 24 1.51 -40.06 17.19
CA LEU A 24 2.30 -39.12 17.98
C LEU A 24 1.51 -38.63 19.20
N ARG A 25 0.26 -38.20 19.00
CA ARG A 25 -0.61 -37.76 20.09
C ARG A 25 -0.85 -38.87 21.13
N SER A 26 -1.07 -40.10 20.69
CA SER A 26 -1.28 -41.26 21.58
C SER A 26 -0.02 -41.63 22.38
N SER A 27 1.17 -41.41 21.82
CA SER A 27 2.44 -41.64 22.54
C SER A 27 2.75 -40.59 23.62
N ALA A 28 1.93 -39.54 23.74
CA ALA A 28 2.03 -38.47 24.74
C ALA A 28 3.45 -37.89 24.93
N PRO A 29 4.18 -37.52 23.85
CA PRO A 29 5.52 -36.96 23.97
C PRO A 29 5.48 -35.57 24.59
N ALA A 30 6.62 -35.10 25.07
CA ALA A 30 6.78 -33.70 25.45
C ALA A 30 6.73 -32.82 24.19
N ILE A 31 5.66 -32.04 24.05
CA ILE A 31 5.47 -31.06 22.97
C ILE A 31 5.55 -29.66 23.59
N THR A 32 6.55 -28.88 23.19
CA THR A 32 6.79 -27.54 23.73
C THR A 32 6.89 -26.51 22.62
N CYS A 33 6.55 -25.27 22.95
CA CYS A 33 6.67 -24.14 22.04
C CYS A 33 8.15 -23.80 21.79
N PRO A 34 8.60 -23.64 20.54
CA PRO A 34 9.97 -23.25 20.23
C PRO A 34 10.32 -21.82 20.66
N HIS A 35 9.32 -21.00 20.99
CA HIS A 35 9.51 -19.59 21.34
C HIS A 35 9.47 -19.30 22.84
N CYS A 36 8.54 -19.94 23.58
CA CYS A 36 8.38 -19.72 25.03
C CYS A 36 8.65 -20.96 25.88
N CYS A 37 8.98 -22.10 25.25
CA CYS A 37 9.23 -23.39 25.89
C CYS A 37 8.05 -23.95 26.71
N LYS A 38 6.85 -23.36 26.62
CA LYS A 38 5.66 -23.82 27.34
C LYS A 38 5.00 -25.02 26.62
N PRO A 39 4.26 -25.87 27.34
CA PRO A 39 3.56 -27.02 26.76
C PRO A 39 2.53 -26.64 25.69
N LEU A 40 2.45 -27.47 24.66
CA LEU A 40 1.49 -27.34 23.55
C LEU A 40 0.60 -28.57 23.42
N LEU A 41 -0.57 -28.37 22.82
CA LEU A 41 -1.48 -29.43 22.40
C LEU A 41 -1.44 -29.58 20.88
N LEU A 42 -1.22 -30.81 20.41
CA LEU A 42 -1.39 -31.16 19.00
C LEU A 42 -2.88 -31.30 18.67
N LYS A 43 -3.38 -30.42 17.81
CA LYS A 43 -4.77 -30.44 17.29
C LYS A 43 -4.78 -31.10 15.91
N VAL A 44 -5.52 -32.20 15.79
CA VAL A 44 -5.67 -32.98 14.55
C VAL A 44 -7.15 -33.06 14.19
N GLY A 45 -7.67 -32.01 13.54
CA GLY A 45 -9.06 -31.96 13.07
C GLY A 45 -9.25 -32.70 11.75
N SER A 46 -10.48 -33.10 11.39
CA SER A 46 -10.78 -33.75 10.10
C SER A 46 -10.80 -32.79 8.91
N LYS A 47 -11.10 -31.51 9.15
CA LYS A 47 -11.23 -30.46 8.12
C LYS A 47 -10.25 -29.31 8.31
N THR A 48 -9.43 -29.34 9.36
CA THR A 48 -8.48 -28.28 9.68
C THR A 48 -7.07 -28.79 9.55
N ILE A 49 -6.17 -27.91 9.12
CA ILE A 49 -4.74 -28.23 9.07
C ILE A 49 -4.28 -28.57 10.50
N PRO A 50 -3.55 -29.69 10.67
CA PRO A 50 -2.98 -30.01 11.96
C PRO A 50 -2.07 -28.90 12.45
N HIS A 51 -2.24 -28.50 13.71
CA HIS A 51 -1.52 -27.37 14.29
C HIS A 51 -1.32 -27.58 15.79
N PHE A 52 -0.47 -26.76 16.38
CA PHE A 52 -0.23 -26.73 17.81
C PHE A 52 -0.90 -25.53 18.45
N ALA A 53 -1.43 -25.73 19.65
CA ALA A 53 -2.10 -24.69 20.43
C ALA A 53 -1.58 -24.69 21.87
N HIS A 54 -1.38 -23.51 22.45
CA HIS A 54 -1.07 -23.39 23.87
C HIS A 54 -2.29 -23.81 24.70
N GLN A 55 -2.05 -24.49 25.83
CA GLN A 55 -3.12 -24.96 26.72
C GLN A 55 -3.87 -23.81 27.42
N ILE A 56 -3.15 -22.72 27.71
CA ILE A 56 -3.65 -21.51 28.36
C ILE A 56 -3.14 -20.32 27.54
N LYS A 57 -3.81 -19.16 27.59
CA LYS A 57 -3.23 -17.92 27.05
C LYS A 57 -1.90 -17.66 27.75
N GLN A 58 -0.82 -17.71 26.99
CA GLN A 58 0.53 -17.42 27.45
C GLN A 58 1.00 -16.13 26.78
N ASP A 59 1.91 -15.41 27.45
CA ASP A 59 2.69 -14.38 26.79
C ASP A 59 3.77 -15.06 25.92
N CYS A 60 3.41 -15.28 24.66
CA CYS A 60 4.26 -15.92 23.69
C CYS A 60 4.16 -15.15 22.37
N PRO A 61 5.29 -14.86 21.69
CA PRO A 61 5.26 -14.18 20.40
C PRO A 61 4.35 -14.88 19.37
N ALA A 62 4.18 -16.21 19.47
CA ALA A 62 3.29 -16.99 18.60
C ALA A 62 1.79 -16.92 18.99
N THR A 63 1.43 -16.57 20.24
CA THR A 63 0.03 -16.49 20.68
C THR A 63 -0.58 -15.10 20.60
N GLN A 64 0.25 -14.06 20.54
CA GLN A 64 -0.23 -12.67 20.46
C GLN A 64 -1.16 -12.41 19.26
N LYS A 65 -1.12 -13.28 18.23
CA LYS A 65 -1.83 -13.08 16.95
C LYS A 65 -3.14 -13.84 16.75
N GLY A 66 -3.57 -14.73 17.66
CA GLY A 66 -4.84 -15.47 17.50
C GLY A 66 -5.09 -15.99 16.08
N GLU A 67 -4.27 -16.93 15.62
CA GLU A 67 -4.22 -17.31 14.19
C GLU A 67 -5.47 -18.08 13.73
N SER A 68 -6.07 -17.64 12.60
CA SER A 68 -7.21 -18.30 11.99
C SER A 68 -6.82 -19.55 11.20
N THR A 69 -7.81 -20.38 10.84
CA THR A 69 -7.60 -21.51 9.91
C THR A 69 -7.10 -21.04 8.55
N LEU A 70 -7.58 -19.89 8.06
CA LEU A 70 -7.14 -19.27 6.81
C LEU A 70 -5.67 -18.86 6.87
N HIS A 71 -5.21 -18.34 8.02
CA HIS A 71 -3.81 -18.00 8.21
C HIS A 71 -2.92 -19.24 8.09
N HIS A 72 -3.25 -20.31 8.82
CA HIS A 72 -2.53 -21.59 8.75
C HIS A 72 -2.51 -22.20 7.35
N SER A 73 -3.63 -22.14 6.60
CA SER A 73 -3.67 -22.64 5.22
C SER A 73 -2.84 -21.80 4.27
N GLY A 74 -2.91 -20.47 4.40
CA GLY A 74 -2.08 -19.55 3.66
C GLY A 74 -0.59 -19.86 3.82
N LYS A 75 -0.10 -20.03 5.05
CA LYS A 75 1.31 -20.38 5.30
C LYS A 75 1.71 -21.68 4.63
N LYS A 76 0.89 -22.73 4.75
CA LYS A 76 1.18 -24.03 4.13
C LYS A 76 1.25 -23.92 2.60
N ILE A 77 0.28 -23.24 1.99
CA ILE A 77 0.24 -23.04 0.53
C ILE A 77 1.50 -22.30 0.04
N LEU A 78 1.90 -21.24 0.76
CA LEU A 78 3.11 -20.49 0.45
C LEU A 78 4.38 -21.32 0.67
N TYR A 79 4.46 -22.06 1.76
CA TYR A 79 5.57 -22.99 2.04
C TYR A 79 5.72 -23.99 0.90
N ASP A 80 4.65 -24.69 0.53
CA ASP A 80 4.67 -25.69 -0.56
C ASP A 80 5.13 -25.03 -1.87
N ARG A 81 4.62 -23.84 -2.18
CA ARG A 81 5.01 -23.10 -3.38
C ARG A 81 6.49 -22.73 -3.37
N PHE A 82 6.98 -22.10 -2.31
CA PHE A 82 8.38 -21.66 -2.27
C PHE A 82 9.35 -22.83 -2.11
N HIS A 83 8.96 -23.92 -1.46
CA HIS A 83 9.78 -25.13 -1.40
C HIS A 83 9.98 -25.77 -2.78
N SER A 84 9.01 -25.60 -3.70
CA SER A 84 9.20 -26.01 -5.10
C SER A 84 10.21 -25.15 -5.88
N LEU A 85 10.56 -23.95 -5.37
CA LEU A 85 11.41 -22.97 -6.05
C LEU A 85 12.79 -22.81 -5.38
N PHE A 86 12.87 -23.01 -4.06
CA PHE A 86 14.07 -22.74 -3.25
C PHE A 86 14.41 -23.95 -2.38
N LYS A 87 15.71 -24.16 -2.14
CA LYS A 87 16.20 -25.30 -1.37
C LYS A 87 15.98 -25.16 0.14
N ASP A 88 16.15 -23.96 0.70
CA ASP A 88 15.97 -23.70 2.14
C ASP A 88 14.76 -22.80 2.37
N VAL A 89 13.66 -23.44 2.75
CA VAL A 89 12.40 -22.79 3.11
C VAL A 89 11.97 -23.32 4.47
N LYS A 90 11.64 -22.41 5.39
CA LYS A 90 11.17 -22.70 6.74
C LYS A 90 9.85 -22.02 6.98
N VAL A 91 8.98 -22.64 7.77
CA VAL A 91 7.71 -22.06 8.22
C VAL A 91 7.86 -21.68 9.69
N GLU A 92 7.27 -20.55 10.10
CA GLU A 92 7.34 -20.02 11.48
C GLU A 92 8.78 -19.88 12.02
N TYR A 93 9.65 -19.31 11.19
CA TYR A 93 11.05 -19.14 11.55
C TYR A 93 11.23 -18.01 12.56
N PHE A 94 11.81 -18.33 13.71
CA PHE A 94 12.04 -17.36 14.78
C PHE A 94 13.35 -16.60 14.60
N LEU A 95 13.23 -15.28 14.44
CA LEU A 95 14.34 -14.33 14.41
C LEU A 95 14.46 -13.71 15.80
N LYS A 96 15.40 -14.22 16.58
CA LYS A 96 15.57 -13.88 18.00
C LYS A 96 15.98 -12.43 18.19
N GLU A 97 16.80 -11.92 17.29
CA GLU A 97 17.40 -10.58 17.30
C GLU A 97 16.34 -9.48 17.30
N ILE A 98 15.21 -9.73 16.64
CA ILE A 98 14.08 -8.80 16.52
C ILE A 98 12.82 -9.31 17.23
N ASN A 99 12.92 -10.47 17.91
CA ASN A 99 11.80 -11.17 18.53
C ASN A 99 10.58 -11.32 17.61
N GLN A 100 10.82 -11.66 16.34
CA GLN A 100 9.77 -11.85 15.33
C GLN A 100 9.74 -13.28 14.81
N ILE A 101 8.55 -13.74 14.46
CA ILE A 101 8.35 -15.03 13.79
C ILE A 101 7.91 -14.73 12.35
N ALA A 102 8.74 -15.10 11.39
CA ALA A 102 8.40 -15.03 9.98
C ALA A 102 7.49 -16.21 9.63
N ASP A 103 6.36 -15.94 8.98
CA ASP A 103 5.42 -17.00 8.61
C ASP A 103 6.04 -18.00 7.64
N VAL A 104 6.74 -17.50 6.62
CA VAL A 104 7.65 -18.29 5.77
C VAL A 104 8.98 -17.55 5.65
N PHE A 105 10.08 -18.29 5.75
CA PHE A 105 11.43 -17.76 5.65
C PHE A 105 12.22 -18.53 4.60
N ILE A 106 12.87 -17.81 3.70
CA ILE A 106 13.56 -18.35 2.53
C ILE A 106 15.01 -17.91 2.59
N THR A 107 15.93 -18.85 2.40
CA THR A 107 17.36 -18.56 2.21
C THR A 107 17.79 -19.04 0.83
N SER A 108 18.33 -18.12 0.02
CA SER A 108 18.83 -18.41 -1.32
C SER A 108 20.17 -17.72 -1.53
N GLY A 109 21.26 -18.48 -1.46
CA GLY A 109 22.62 -17.93 -1.45
C GLY A 109 22.83 -17.00 -0.26
N THR A 110 23.20 -15.74 -0.53
CA THR A 110 23.35 -14.68 0.48
C THR A 110 22.05 -13.96 0.79
N THR A 111 20.99 -14.17 0.00
CA THR A 111 19.72 -13.47 0.13
C THR A 111 18.82 -14.18 1.14
N ARG A 112 18.28 -13.41 2.10
CA ARG A 112 17.30 -13.87 3.09
C ARG A 112 16.00 -13.11 2.92
N MET A 113 14.89 -13.83 2.97
CA MET A 113 13.57 -13.26 2.75
C MET A 113 12.55 -13.83 3.73
N ALA A 114 11.71 -12.95 4.28
CA ALA A 114 10.51 -13.29 5.03
C ALA A 114 9.27 -13.04 4.15
N VAL A 115 8.30 -13.94 4.22
CA VAL A 115 6.97 -13.75 3.66
C VAL A 115 5.97 -13.83 4.80
N GLU A 116 5.16 -12.80 4.94
CA GLU A 116 4.20 -12.59 6.03
C GLU A 116 2.77 -12.64 5.47
N VAL A 117 1.90 -13.41 6.12
CA VAL A 117 0.48 -13.49 5.76
C VAL A 117 -0.31 -12.71 6.79
N GLN A 118 -1.08 -11.73 6.35
CA GLN A 118 -1.91 -10.94 7.26
C GLN A 118 -3.40 -11.17 6.98
N CYS A 119 -4.12 -11.68 7.99
CA CYS A 119 -5.56 -11.97 7.91
C CYS A 119 -6.44 -11.04 8.77
N SER A 120 -5.85 -10.30 9.70
CA SER A 120 -6.57 -9.40 10.64
C SER A 120 -5.94 -8.02 10.65
N THR A 121 -6.63 -7.04 11.22
CA THR A 121 -6.14 -5.66 11.30
C THR A 121 -4.80 -5.58 12.03
N LEU A 122 -3.87 -4.85 11.42
CA LEU A 122 -2.56 -4.50 11.95
C LEU A 122 -2.43 -2.99 11.84
N SER A 123 -1.99 -2.31 12.90
CA SER A 123 -1.73 -0.87 12.79
C SER A 123 -0.58 -0.62 11.82
N ALA A 124 -0.61 0.52 11.13
CA ALA A 124 0.49 0.92 10.24
C ALA A 124 1.83 1.02 11.00
N ALA A 125 1.80 1.50 12.25
CA ALA A 125 2.97 1.54 13.13
C ALA A 125 3.56 0.14 13.42
N GLU A 126 2.72 -0.86 13.69
CA GLU A 126 3.20 -2.23 13.93
C GLU A 126 3.72 -2.88 12.64
N LEU A 127 3.06 -2.64 11.51
CA LEU A 127 3.54 -3.09 10.19
C LEU A 127 4.90 -2.48 9.87
N LYS A 128 5.07 -1.18 10.12
CA LYS A 128 6.33 -0.44 9.95
C LYS A 128 7.43 -1.01 10.84
N LYS A 129 7.17 -1.12 12.16
CA LYS A 129 8.10 -1.68 13.14
C LYS A 129 8.59 -3.08 12.73
N ARG A 130 7.66 -3.96 12.34
CA ARG A 130 8.02 -5.33 11.93
C ARG A 130 8.82 -5.36 10.64
N THR A 131 8.50 -4.47 9.70
CA THR A 131 9.23 -4.31 8.44
C THR A 131 10.65 -3.80 8.67
N GLU A 132 10.82 -2.80 9.54
CA GLU A 132 12.13 -2.27 9.95
C GLU A 132 12.95 -3.32 10.70
N GLY A 133 12.33 -4.15 11.53
CA GLY A 133 12.98 -5.30 12.16
C GLY A 133 13.65 -6.21 11.12
N TYR A 134 12.92 -6.62 10.08
CA TYR A 134 13.52 -7.40 9.00
C TYR A 134 14.66 -6.66 8.27
N ARG A 135 14.44 -5.38 7.94
CA ARG A 135 15.44 -4.56 7.23
C ARG A 135 16.72 -4.39 8.04
N SER A 136 16.63 -4.21 9.35
CA SER A 136 17.80 -4.08 10.25
C SER A 136 18.71 -5.30 10.23
N LEU A 137 18.17 -6.47 9.88
CA LEU A 137 18.92 -7.71 9.72
C LEU A 137 19.34 -7.99 8.27
N GLY A 138 19.08 -7.08 7.33
CA GLY A 138 19.31 -7.31 5.90
C GLY A 138 18.39 -8.38 5.30
N ILE A 139 17.19 -8.54 5.85
CA ILE A 139 16.17 -9.50 5.39
C ILE A 139 15.11 -8.73 4.59
N GLN A 140 14.82 -9.19 3.36
CA GLN A 140 13.71 -8.66 2.57
C GLN A 140 12.39 -9.20 3.11
N VAL A 141 11.33 -8.38 3.18
CA VAL A 141 10.01 -8.84 3.64
C VAL A 141 8.93 -8.58 2.59
N ILE A 142 8.09 -9.60 2.34
CA ILE A 142 6.89 -9.49 1.51
C ILE A 142 5.67 -9.71 2.39
N TRP A 143 4.83 -8.68 2.47
CA TRP A 143 3.55 -8.75 3.17
C TRP A 143 2.43 -9.09 2.20
N LEU A 144 1.69 -10.16 2.50
CA LEU A 144 0.56 -10.66 1.73
C LEU A 144 -0.73 -10.50 2.54
N LEU A 145 -1.58 -9.59 2.09
CA LEU A 145 -2.89 -9.39 2.69
C LEU A 145 -3.89 -10.41 2.12
N THR A 146 -4.64 -11.08 2.99
CA THR A 146 -5.65 -12.08 2.58
C THR A 146 -7.08 -11.57 2.60
N GLU A 147 -7.29 -10.32 3.02
CA GLU A 147 -8.60 -9.68 2.98
C GLU A 147 -8.97 -9.34 1.52
N GLY A 148 -10.19 -9.70 1.11
CA GLY A 148 -10.65 -9.50 -0.26
C GLY A 148 -10.82 -8.01 -0.59
N ALA A 149 -10.18 -7.55 -1.67
CA ALA A 149 -10.52 -6.27 -2.27
C ALA A 149 -11.97 -6.28 -2.78
N PRO A 150 -12.75 -5.20 -2.58
CA PRO A 150 -14.09 -5.09 -3.16
C PRO A 150 -14.02 -5.20 -4.69
N ARG A 151 -15.07 -5.79 -5.28
CA ARG A 151 -15.17 -6.00 -6.73
C ARG A 151 -14.96 -4.67 -7.48
N PRO A 152 -14.01 -4.57 -8.41
CA PRO A 152 -13.75 -3.33 -9.12
C PRO A 152 -14.87 -3.03 -10.12
N SER A 153 -15.64 -1.97 -9.87
CA SER A 153 -16.45 -1.27 -10.89
C SER A 153 -15.72 0.02 -11.31
N GLY A 154 -14.46 -0.11 -11.77
CA GLY A 154 -13.60 1.01 -12.15
C GLY A 154 -12.99 1.84 -11.00
N ALA A 155 -13.41 1.59 -9.76
CA ALA A 155 -12.86 2.18 -8.54
C ALA A 155 -12.69 1.12 -7.44
N LEU A 156 -11.58 1.18 -6.73
CA LEU A 156 -11.19 0.30 -5.63
C LEU A 156 -11.21 1.10 -4.32
N ARG A 157 -12.07 0.71 -3.38
CA ARG A 157 -12.11 1.30 -2.04
C ARG A 157 -11.19 0.52 -1.11
N LEU A 158 -10.22 1.21 -0.51
CA LEU A 158 -9.24 0.65 0.41
C LEU A 158 -9.37 1.30 1.78
N SER A 159 -9.58 0.48 2.81
CA SER A 159 -9.49 0.92 4.21
C SER A 159 -8.07 1.39 4.54
N SER A 160 -7.89 2.16 5.61
CA SER A 160 -6.54 2.58 6.07
C SER A 160 -5.64 1.37 6.33
N PHE A 161 -6.21 0.27 6.82
CA PHE A 161 -5.50 -0.99 6.98
C PHE A 161 -5.02 -1.56 5.64
N GLN A 162 -5.89 -1.64 4.63
CA GLN A 162 -5.51 -2.13 3.29
C GLN A 162 -4.48 -1.21 2.61
N GLN A 163 -4.61 0.10 2.78
CA GLN A 163 -3.67 1.08 2.24
C GLN A 163 -2.26 0.90 2.80
N ALA A 164 -2.12 0.43 4.05
CA ALA A 164 -0.82 0.17 4.64
C ALA A 164 -0.01 -0.92 3.89
N PHE A 165 -0.67 -1.75 3.07
CA PHE A 165 -0.04 -2.79 2.25
C PHE A 165 0.29 -2.34 0.82
N LEU A 166 -0.01 -1.09 0.47
CA LEU A 166 0.37 -0.52 -0.82
C LEU A 166 1.88 -0.44 -0.92
N ARG A 167 2.40 -0.75 -2.10
CA ARG A 167 3.81 -0.68 -2.45
C ARG A 167 3.98 0.10 -3.73
N HIS A 168 5.17 0.64 -3.94
CA HIS A 168 5.55 1.28 -5.19
C HIS A 168 6.72 0.52 -5.81
N ALA A 169 6.63 0.21 -7.09
CA ALA A 169 7.76 -0.33 -7.85
C ALA A 169 7.54 -0.07 -9.34
N GLU A 170 8.57 0.34 -10.06
CA GLU A 170 8.54 0.40 -11.52
C GLU A 170 8.70 -1.01 -12.11
N PRO A 171 7.91 -1.41 -13.14
CA PRO A 171 6.91 -0.64 -13.88
C PRO A 171 5.46 -0.73 -13.34
N LEU A 172 5.20 -1.36 -12.19
CA LEU A 172 3.84 -1.55 -11.62
C LEU A 172 3.15 -0.29 -11.12
N GLY A 173 3.91 0.67 -10.61
CA GLY A 173 3.44 1.92 -10.02
C GLY A 173 3.05 1.69 -8.59
N LEU A 174 2.07 2.44 -8.10
CA LEU A 174 1.43 2.08 -6.85
C LEU A 174 0.62 0.79 -7.07
N PHE A 175 0.88 -0.24 -6.28
CA PHE A 175 0.23 -1.53 -6.42
C PHE A 175 -0.15 -2.15 -5.08
N LEU A 176 -1.17 -3.01 -5.13
CA LEU A 176 -1.61 -3.87 -4.05
C LEU A 176 -1.57 -5.32 -4.55
N LEU A 177 -0.87 -6.19 -3.82
CA LEU A 177 -0.89 -7.64 -4.08
C LEU A 177 -1.66 -8.31 -2.96
N LEU A 178 -2.79 -8.91 -3.31
CA LEU A 178 -3.58 -9.73 -2.40
C LEU A 178 -3.27 -11.20 -2.64
N PHE A 179 -3.31 -11.99 -1.57
CA PHE A 179 -3.24 -13.44 -1.63
C PHE A 179 -4.58 -14.01 -1.19
N LEU A 180 -5.24 -14.81 -2.04
CA LEU A 180 -6.52 -15.45 -1.72
C LEU A 180 -6.30 -16.97 -1.61
N PRO A 181 -5.98 -17.48 -0.39
CA PRO A 181 -5.67 -18.89 -0.19
C PRO A 181 -6.78 -19.83 -0.69
N ASP A 182 -8.04 -19.47 -0.44
CA ASP A 182 -9.21 -20.28 -0.82
C ASP A 182 -9.40 -20.40 -2.35
N GLN A 183 -8.84 -19.44 -3.10
CA GLN A 183 -8.88 -19.42 -4.57
C GLN A 183 -7.58 -19.95 -5.19
N LEU A 184 -6.52 -20.18 -4.38
CA LEU A 184 -5.16 -20.48 -4.85
C LEU A 184 -4.65 -19.46 -5.88
N GLU A 185 -4.97 -18.18 -5.66
CA GLU A 185 -4.63 -17.07 -6.55
C GLU A 185 -4.01 -15.90 -5.76
N PHE A 186 -3.16 -15.14 -6.44
CA PHE A 186 -2.81 -13.77 -6.08
C PHE A 186 -3.51 -12.79 -7.01
N HIS A 187 -4.02 -11.69 -6.48
CA HIS A 187 -4.62 -10.61 -7.27
C HIS A 187 -3.72 -9.38 -7.18
N LEU A 188 -3.11 -9.01 -8.31
CA LEU A 188 -2.26 -7.83 -8.44
C LEU A 188 -3.07 -6.67 -9.03
N TYR A 189 -3.35 -5.68 -8.19
CA TYR A 189 -3.87 -4.39 -8.60
C TYR A 189 -2.69 -3.45 -8.82
N GLN A 190 -2.41 -3.09 -10.06
CA GLN A 190 -1.30 -2.21 -10.44
C GLN A 190 -1.81 -0.86 -10.94
N ASN A 191 -0.92 0.13 -11.02
CA ASN A 191 -1.20 1.50 -11.46
C ASN A 191 -2.40 2.12 -10.71
N LEU A 192 -2.40 1.99 -9.39
CA LEU A 192 -3.43 2.55 -8.53
C LEU A 192 -3.29 4.08 -8.48
N ILE A 193 -4.37 4.79 -8.78
CA ILE A 193 -4.39 6.27 -8.81
C ILE A 193 -5.40 6.77 -7.76
N PRO A 194 -4.98 7.50 -6.72
CA PRO A 194 -5.87 7.91 -5.63
C PRO A 194 -6.90 8.97 -6.04
N LEU A 195 -8.17 8.59 -6.19
CA LEU A 195 -9.25 9.54 -6.50
C LEU A 195 -9.75 10.30 -5.27
N SER A 196 -9.58 9.73 -4.07
CA SER A 196 -9.91 10.33 -2.78
C SER A 196 -9.05 9.71 -1.67
N ALA A 197 -9.34 10.05 -0.41
CA ALA A 197 -8.64 9.48 0.75
C ALA A 197 -8.66 7.94 0.80
N ASN A 198 -9.74 7.30 0.34
CA ASN A 198 -9.92 5.85 0.41
C ASN A 198 -10.30 5.17 -0.91
N THR A 199 -10.42 5.94 -1.99
CA THR A 199 -10.86 5.42 -3.28
C THR A 199 -9.75 5.61 -4.30
N PHE A 200 -9.40 4.54 -4.99
CA PHE A 200 -8.36 4.50 -6.01
C PHE A 200 -9.00 4.08 -7.34
N HIS A 201 -8.60 4.69 -8.44
CA HIS A 201 -8.82 4.09 -9.74
C HIS A 201 -7.94 2.85 -9.82
N ALA A 202 -8.52 1.75 -10.30
CA ALA A 202 -7.84 0.50 -10.51
C ALA A 202 -8.37 -0.16 -11.78
N SER A 203 -7.46 -0.63 -12.63
CA SER A 203 -7.80 -1.56 -13.70
C SER A 203 -8.20 -2.92 -13.10
N ARG A 204 -8.70 -3.82 -13.96
CA ARG A 204 -8.97 -5.21 -13.56
C ARG A 204 -7.68 -5.83 -13.01
N PRO A 205 -7.73 -6.53 -11.86
CA PRO A 205 -6.52 -7.13 -11.29
C PRO A 205 -5.99 -8.25 -12.18
N HIS A 206 -4.67 -8.36 -12.25
CA HIS A 206 -4.01 -9.54 -12.81
C HIS A 206 -4.12 -10.68 -11.82
N LYS A 207 -4.71 -11.79 -12.26
CA LYS A 207 -4.84 -13.01 -11.47
C LYS A 207 -3.63 -13.90 -11.73
N ILE A 208 -2.89 -14.23 -10.68
CA ILE A 208 -1.69 -15.05 -10.76
C ILE A 208 -1.96 -16.33 -9.96
N PRO A 209 -2.09 -17.50 -10.60
CA PRO A 209 -2.19 -18.76 -9.88
C PRO A 209 -1.01 -18.99 -8.94
N VAL A 210 -1.25 -19.58 -7.77
CA VAL A 210 -0.16 -19.92 -6.83
C VAL A 210 0.91 -20.78 -7.49
N SER A 211 0.51 -21.70 -8.38
CA SER A 211 1.42 -22.60 -9.11
C SER A 211 2.39 -21.89 -10.05
N THR A 212 2.12 -20.64 -10.44
CA THR A 212 2.98 -19.84 -11.32
C THR A 212 3.64 -18.67 -10.60
N PHE A 213 3.19 -18.31 -9.40
CA PHE A 213 3.75 -17.21 -8.62
C PHE A 213 5.23 -17.42 -8.29
N THR A 214 6.07 -16.41 -8.50
CA THR A 214 7.52 -16.45 -8.24
C THR A 214 7.96 -15.19 -7.50
N ILE A 215 9.13 -15.24 -6.85
CA ILE A 215 9.78 -14.08 -6.28
C ILE A 215 11.24 -14.04 -6.79
N PRO A 216 11.72 -12.91 -7.37
CA PRO A 216 10.95 -11.69 -7.66
C PRO A 216 9.77 -11.98 -8.60
N MET A 217 8.70 -11.19 -8.50
CA MET A 217 7.50 -11.41 -9.31
C MET A 217 7.88 -11.28 -10.79
N THR A 218 7.70 -12.37 -11.54
CA THR A 218 7.83 -12.31 -13.00
C THR A 218 6.59 -11.62 -13.55
N ILE A 219 6.68 -10.31 -13.76
CA ILE A 219 5.60 -9.53 -14.34
C ILE A 219 5.77 -9.59 -15.86
N GLY A 220 4.99 -10.45 -16.52
CA GLY A 220 4.91 -10.46 -17.98
C GLY A 220 4.41 -9.10 -18.48
N GLN A 221 5.06 -8.56 -19.53
CA GLN A 221 4.74 -7.32 -20.25
C GLN A 221 3.68 -6.45 -19.55
N ALA A 222 4.10 -5.77 -18.48
CA ALA A 222 3.19 -4.86 -17.79
C ALA A 222 2.68 -3.84 -18.83
N PRO A 223 1.35 -3.69 -19.00
CA PRO A 223 0.82 -2.72 -19.95
C PRO A 223 1.35 -1.33 -19.61
N VAL A 224 1.67 -0.56 -20.65
CA VAL A 224 2.10 0.84 -20.52
C VAL A 224 1.08 1.59 -19.67
N ARG A 225 1.58 2.34 -18.68
CA ARG A 225 0.72 3.15 -17.83
C ARG A 225 0.09 4.26 -18.65
N THR A 226 -1.21 4.17 -18.88
CA THR A 226 -2.00 5.27 -19.43
C THR A 226 -2.67 6.02 -18.28
N PHE A 227 -2.51 7.35 -18.23
CA PHE A 227 -3.25 8.17 -17.28
C PHE A 227 -4.73 8.21 -17.70
N PRO A 228 -5.67 7.75 -16.86
CA PRO A 228 -7.09 7.65 -17.21
C PRO A 228 -7.76 9.02 -17.06
N TYR A 229 -7.40 9.98 -17.91
CA TYR A 229 -7.84 11.38 -17.80
C TYR A 229 -9.36 11.52 -17.68
N GLY A 230 -10.14 10.82 -18.51
CA GLY A 230 -11.59 10.90 -18.43
C GLY A 230 -12.15 10.44 -17.06
N VAL A 231 -11.49 9.49 -16.39
CA VAL A 231 -11.87 9.08 -15.03
C VAL A 231 -11.47 10.16 -14.02
N TRP A 232 -10.25 10.68 -14.14
CA TRP A 232 -9.75 11.76 -13.29
C TRP A 232 -10.60 13.03 -13.39
N ASP A 233 -10.87 13.50 -14.60
CA ASP A 233 -11.59 14.74 -14.89
C ASP A 233 -13.04 14.67 -14.37
N ARG A 234 -13.70 13.52 -14.53
CA ARG A 234 -15.00 13.25 -13.88
C ARG A 234 -14.87 13.28 -12.35
N SER A 235 -13.86 12.62 -11.78
CA SER A 235 -13.65 12.59 -10.33
C SER A 235 -13.43 13.98 -9.75
N ARG A 236 -12.54 14.78 -10.37
CA ARG A 236 -12.27 16.18 -10.02
C ARG A 236 -13.55 17.01 -10.08
N THR A 237 -14.26 16.94 -11.21
CA THR A 237 -15.50 17.71 -11.43
C THR A 237 -16.57 17.35 -10.40
N SER A 238 -16.82 16.05 -10.19
CA SER A 238 -17.80 15.59 -9.20
C SER A 238 -17.42 15.98 -7.78
N TRP A 239 -16.13 15.99 -7.44
CA TRP A 239 -15.68 16.44 -6.13
C TRP A 239 -15.93 17.94 -5.92
N ILE A 240 -15.60 18.78 -6.90
CA ILE A 240 -15.87 20.23 -6.84
C ILE A 240 -17.38 20.48 -6.69
N GLN A 241 -18.21 19.84 -7.51
CA GLN A 241 -19.67 19.96 -7.42
C GLN A 241 -20.21 19.51 -6.05
N ARG A 242 -19.65 18.43 -5.48
CA ARG A 242 -20.02 17.95 -4.16
C ARG A 242 -19.71 18.97 -3.07
N ILE A 243 -18.51 19.54 -3.05
CA ILE A 243 -18.17 20.54 -2.03
C ILE A 243 -18.97 21.83 -2.23
N LEU A 244 -19.37 22.20 -3.44
CA LEU A 244 -20.27 23.34 -3.65
C LEU A 244 -21.67 23.08 -3.09
N ARG A 245 -22.18 21.85 -3.25
CA ARG A 245 -23.54 21.47 -2.80
C ARG A 245 -23.66 21.25 -1.29
N TYR A 246 -22.60 20.74 -0.64
CA TYR A 246 -22.64 20.34 0.77
C TYR A 246 -21.73 21.22 1.64
N PRO A 247 -22.04 21.39 2.94
CA PRO A 247 -21.27 22.25 3.84
C PRO A 247 -19.95 21.61 4.33
N THR A 248 -19.22 20.94 3.45
CA THR A 248 -17.89 20.36 3.69
C THR A 248 -16.79 21.29 3.19
N GLU A 249 -15.57 21.19 3.72
CA GLU A 249 -14.39 21.95 3.27
C GLU A 249 -14.56 23.49 3.32
N GLN A 250 -15.29 24.01 4.32
CA GLN A 250 -15.61 25.44 4.38
C GLN A 250 -14.39 26.36 4.53
N ALA A 251 -13.34 25.91 5.22
CA ALA A 251 -12.09 26.65 5.31
C ALA A 251 -11.48 26.85 3.92
N PHE A 252 -11.29 25.75 3.18
CA PHE A 252 -10.80 25.78 1.80
C PHE A 252 -11.63 26.68 0.88
N LYS A 253 -12.97 26.61 0.94
CA LYS A 253 -13.82 27.49 0.11
C LYS A 253 -13.59 28.98 0.40
N ARG A 254 -13.48 29.34 1.68
CA ARG A 254 -13.25 30.73 2.08
C ARG A 254 -11.91 31.24 1.55
N GLU A 255 -10.86 30.44 1.65
CA GLU A 255 -9.54 30.81 1.13
C GLU A 255 -9.53 30.99 -0.39
N VAL A 256 -10.21 30.11 -1.13
CA VAL A 256 -10.36 30.23 -2.59
C VAL A 256 -11.03 31.56 -2.96
N TYR A 257 -12.15 31.89 -2.31
CA TYR A 257 -12.88 33.12 -2.61
C TYR A 257 -12.15 34.39 -2.14
N GLN A 258 -11.45 34.33 -1.00
CA GLN A 258 -10.64 35.45 -0.50
C GLN A 258 -9.44 35.74 -1.42
N SER A 259 -8.95 34.73 -2.12
CA SER A 259 -7.88 34.84 -3.12
C SER A 259 -8.36 35.35 -4.49
N GLY A 260 -9.66 35.69 -4.61
CA GLY A 260 -10.29 36.16 -5.84
C GLY A 260 -10.61 35.07 -6.87
N ASP A 261 -10.41 33.79 -6.52
CA ASP A 261 -10.65 32.67 -7.42
C ASP A 261 -12.07 32.11 -7.27
N ILE A 262 -12.57 31.46 -8.33
CA ILE A 262 -13.87 30.77 -8.33
C ILE A 262 -13.62 29.26 -8.37
N LEU A 263 -14.16 28.53 -7.38
CA LEU A 263 -13.99 27.06 -7.26
C LEU A 263 -14.31 26.28 -8.54
N LEU A 264 -15.38 26.67 -9.24
CA LEU A 264 -15.80 26.01 -10.48
C LEU A 264 -14.80 26.27 -11.62
N TYR A 265 -14.09 27.39 -11.57
CA TYR A 265 -13.15 27.86 -12.58
C TYR A 265 -11.70 27.77 -12.10
N LEU A 266 -11.38 26.83 -11.20
CA LEU A 266 -9.98 26.56 -10.90
C LEU A 266 -9.27 26.01 -12.14
N PRO A 267 -8.01 26.39 -12.40
CA PRO A 267 -7.27 25.91 -13.55
C PRO A 267 -7.19 24.38 -13.54
N GLN A 268 -7.10 23.76 -14.72
CA GLN A 268 -7.05 22.30 -14.85
C GLN A 268 -5.74 21.69 -14.31
N TRP A 269 -4.68 22.49 -14.19
CA TRP A 269 -3.48 22.06 -13.49
C TRP A 269 -3.66 21.99 -11.97
N VAL A 270 -4.72 22.57 -11.39
CA VAL A 270 -5.11 22.36 -9.99
C VAL A 270 -6.06 21.16 -9.90
N GLY A 271 -5.68 20.21 -9.06
CA GLY A 271 -6.34 18.92 -8.91
C GLY A 271 -5.83 17.85 -9.88
N LEU A 272 -4.78 18.15 -10.66
CA LEU A 272 -4.17 17.30 -11.68
C LEU A 272 -3.48 16.09 -11.07
N SER A 273 -3.78 14.90 -11.59
CA SER A 273 -3.11 13.61 -11.33
C SER A 273 -2.66 13.41 -9.85
N PRO A 274 -3.41 12.66 -9.05
CA PRO A 274 -3.20 12.61 -7.60
C PRO A 274 -1.94 11.83 -7.21
N HIS A 275 -1.06 12.43 -6.40
CA HIS A 275 0.12 11.73 -5.87
C HIS A 275 -0.25 10.79 -4.71
N HIS A 276 0.34 9.59 -4.69
CA HIS A 276 0.02 8.55 -3.72
C HIS A 276 0.49 8.84 -2.29
N ARG A 277 1.38 9.81 -2.09
CA ARG A 277 1.82 10.25 -0.75
C ARG A 277 0.87 11.22 -0.05
N ILE A 278 -0.09 11.85 -0.76
CA ILE A 278 -0.98 12.85 -0.16
C ILE A 278 -2.41 12.28 -0.04
N GLU A 279 -2.95 12.29 1.17
CA GLU A 279 -4.32 11.85 1.46
C GLU A 279 -5.35 12.92 1.10
N THR A 280 -5.04 14.18 1.41
CA THR A 280 -5.89 15.33 1.09
C THR A 280 -6.20 15.36 -0.41
N HIS A 281 -7.42 15.76 -0.75
CA HIS A 281 -7.87 15.78 -2.15
C HIS A 281 -6.96 16.67 -3.01
N PRO A 282 -6.58 16.25 -4.24
CA PRO A 282 -5.68 17.00 -5.13
C PRO A 282 -6.04 18.46 -5.34
N VAL A 283 -7.33 18.76 -5.47
CA VAL A 283 -7.79 20.14 -5.66
C VAL A 283 -7.41 21.03 -4.47
N ILE A 284 -7.36 20.49 -3.25
CA ILE A 284 -7.02 21.28 -2.05
C ILE A 284 -5.51 21.52 -2.00
N TRP A 285 -4.71 20.45 -1.91
CA TRP A 285 -3.29 20.61 -1.65
C TRP A 285 -2.54 21.26 -2.82
N GLN A 286 -2.96 20.99 -4.06
CA GLN A 286 -2.37 21.65 -5.24
C GLN A 286 -2.83 23.10 -5.37
N TYR A 287 -4.05 23.42 -4.92
CA TYR A 287 -4.47 24.81 -4.83
C TYR A 287 -3.62 25.55 -3.82
N TYR A 288 -3.41 25.03 -2.61
CA TYR A 288 -2.55 25.68 -1.61
C TYR A 288 -1.11 25.82 -2.11
N LEU A 289 -0.54 24.78 -2.71
CA LEU A 289 0.79 24.87 -3.33
C LEU A 289 0.82 26.02 -4.35
N TRP A 290 -0.16 26.07 -5.25
CA TRP A 290 -0.25 27.10 -6.28
C TRP A 290 -0.51 28.51 -5.72
N SER A 291 -1.49 28.69 -4.84
CA SER A 291 -1.91 29.99 -4.29
C SER A 291 -0.87 30.57 -3.33
N ASP A 292 -0.25 29.73 -2.52
CA ASP A 292 0.67 30.17 -1.48
C ASP A 292 2.06 30.49 -2.06
N THR A 293 2.39 29.92 -3.24
CA THR A 293 3.69 30.08 -3.90
C THR A 293 3.57 30.53 -5.36
N LEU A 294 3.34 29.61 -6.30
CA LEU A 294 3.45 29.84 -7.75
C LEU A 294 2.65 31.04 -8.28
N LYS A 295 1.49 31.35 -7.68
CA LYS A 295 0.65 32.50 -8.04
C LYS A 295 1.29 33.85 -7.69
N LYS A 296 2.27 33.87 -6.79
CA LYS A 296 2.96 35.08 -6.28
C LYS A 296 4.23 35.42 -7.07
N GLY A 297 4.61 34.59 -8.04
CA GLY A 297 5.80 34.76 -8.87
C GLY A 297 6.83 33.64 -8.69
N ASP A 298 8.03 33.87 -9.23
CA ASP A 298 9.14 32.92 -9.22
C ASP A 298 9.49 32.53 -7.79
N THR A 299 9.51 31.22 -7.52
CA THR A 299 9.68 30.70 -6.16
C THR A 299 10.66 29.53 -6.15
N GLY A 300 11.56 29.51 -5.16
CA GLY A 300 12.50 28.40 -4.97
C GLY A 300 11.81 27.12 -4.52
N LEU A 301 12.30 25.97 -4.94
CA LEU A 301 11.73 24.65 -4.65
C LEU A 301 11.57 24.40 -3.14
N ASP A 302 12.59 24.76 -2.34
CA ASP A 302 12.55 24.62 -0.87
C ASP A 302 11.42 25.45 -0.24
N THR A 303 11.12 26.62 -0.82
CA THR A 303 10.02 27.47 -0.37
C THR A 303 8.66 26.84 -0.71
N ILE A 304 8.54 26.19 -1.87
CA ILE A 304 7.33 25.45 -2.26
C ILE A 304 7.08 24.29 -1.30
N ILE A 305 8.11 23.49 -1.00
CA ILE A 305 8.02 22.37 -0.07
C ILE A 305 7.67 22.87 1.33
N SER A 306 8.33 23.94 1.80
CA SER A 306 8.09 24.55 3.12
C SER A 306 6.66 25.10 3.25
N ALA A 307 6.15 25.77 2.22
CA ALA A 307 4.77 26.28 2.22
C ALA A 307 3.75 25.14 2.36
N LEU A 308 3.97 24.03 1.66
CA LEU A 308 3.10 22.85 1.81
C LEU A 308 3.27 22.18 3.19
N ALA A 309 4.48 22.17 3.76
CA ALA A 309 4.73 21.64 5.10
C ALA A 309 3.97 22.43 6.17
N VAL A 310 3.90 23.76 6.08
CA VAL A 310 3.08 24.59 6.98
C VAL A 310 1.60 24.19 6.92
N ARG A 311 1.09 23.87 5.73
CA ARG A 311 -0.28 23.34 5.56
C ARG A 311 -0.48 21.94 6.14
N VAL A 312 0.58 21.15 6.25
CA VAL A 312 0.53 19.86 6.94
C VAL A 312 0.50 20.05 8.45
N GLU A 313 1.33 20.94 8.98
CA GLU A 313 1.37 21.27 10.41
C GLU A 313 0.05 21.88 10.90
N SER A 314 -0.61 22.70 10.08
CA SER A 314 -1.94 23.26 10.38
C SER A 314 -3.09 22.25 10.28
N GLY A 315 -2.85 21.08 9.66
CA GLY A 315 -3.86 20.05 9.41
C GLY A 315 -4.70 20.25 8.14
N ASP A 316 -4.42 21.29 7.35
CA ASP A 316 -5.09 21.56 6.07
C ASP A 316 -4.77 20.48 5.01
N VAL A 317 -3.54 19.96 5.05
CA VAL A 317 -3.04 18.90 4.17
C VAL A 317 -2.62 17.69 5.00
N ARG A 318 -3.11 16.50 4.64
CA ARG A 318 -2.74 15.24 5.29
C ARG A 318 -1.89 14.39 4.35
N VAL A 319 -0.78 13.92 4.89
CA VAL A 319 0.10 12.92 4.24
C VAL A 319 -0.50 11.54 4.49
N ARG A 320 -0.46 10.69 3.47
CA ARG A 320 -0.92 9.30 3.55
C ARG A 320 0.19 8.44 4.16
N ASP A 321 -0.15 7.71 5.23
CA ASP A 321 0.77 6.76 5.87
C ASP A 321 0.85 5.46 5.07
N LEU A 322 1.95 5.29 4.33
CA LEU A 322 2.23 4.14 3.47
C LEU A 322 3.54 3.46 3.92
N PRO A 323 3.50 2.62 4.97
CA PRO A 323 4.70 2.08 5.61
C PRO A 323 5.53 1.14 4.72
N LEU A 324 4.97 0.64 3.61
CA LEU A 324 5.67 -0.23 2.66
C LEU A 324 6.10 0.47 1.35
N VAL A 325 5.76 1.75 1.17
CA VAL A 325 6.32 2.59 0.09
C VAL A 325 7.61 3.22 0.60
N ASP A 326 8.64 3.30 -0.26
CA ASP A 326 10.02 3.68 0.05
C ASP A 326 10.16 4.62 1.25
N GLN A 327 10.89 4.16 2.27
CA GLN A 327 10.97 4.85 3.57
C GLN A 327 12.08 5.91 3.62
N ASP A 328 12.89 6.02 2.55
CA ASP A 328 14.09 6.85 2.54
C ASP A 328 13.83 8.28 2.03
N GLY A 329 12.63 8.56 1.52
CA GLY A 329 12.26 9.86 0.93
C GLY A 329 11.26 10.65 1.79
N CYS A 330 11.29 11.99 1.64
CA CYS A 330 10.30 12.88 2.23
C CYS A 330 8.99 12.83 1.41
N PRO A 331 7.85 12.41 1.98
CA PRO A 331 6.59 12.28 1.24
C PRO A 331 6.11 13.57 0.56
N LEU A 332 6.41 14.73 1.17
CA LEU A 332 6.05 16.03 0.62
C LEU A 332 6.94 16.41 -0.55
N GLU A 333 8.25 16.27 -0.39
CA GLU A 333 9.22 16.52 -1.46
C GLU A 333 8.92 15.66 -2.68
N GLU A 334 8.68 14.37 -2.50
CA GLU A 334 8.28 13.47 -3.59
C GLU A 334 7.01 13.95 -4.30
N ALA A 335 5.98 14.33 -3.54
CA ALA A 335 4.71 14.79 -4.10
C ALA A 335 4.84 16.11 -4.86
N VAL A 336 5.61 17.06 -4.32
CA VAL A 336 5.89 18.37 -4.94
C VAL A 336 6.71 18.19 -6.21
N ASN A 337 7.83 17.48 -6.14
CA ASN A 337 8.71 17.25 -7.29
C ASN A 337 7.98 16.53 -8.42
N TRP A 338 7.18 15.52 -8.09
CA TRP A 338 6.38 14.81 -9.07
C TRP A 338 5.33 15.73 -9.72
N TYR A 339 4.68 16.59 -8.95
CA TYR A 339 3.67 17.52 -9.47
C TYR A 339 4.30 18.60 -10.35
N LEU A 340 5.41 19.20 -9.92
CA LEU A 340 6.16 20.19 -10.72
C LEU A 340 6.68 19.57 -12.01
N SER A 341 7.19 18.34 -11.98
CA SER A 341 7.60 17.60 -13.19
C SER A 341 6.44 17.39 -14.16
N LEU A 342 5.22 17.21 -13.65
CA LEU A 342 4.03 17.10 -14.48
C LEU A 342 3.61 18.45 -15.06
N LEU A 343 3.68 19.52 -14.27
CA LEU A 343 3.40 20.88 -14.74
C LEU A 343 4.40 21.33 -15.82
N GLU A 344 5.68 20.99 -15.66
CA GLU A 344 6.74 21.30 -16.62
C GLU A 344 6.51 20.58 -17.95
N LYS A 345 6.17 19.29 -17.93
CA LYS A 345 5.78 18.52 -19.12
C LYS A 345 4.57 19.11 -19.85
N LEU A 346 3.70 19.83 -19.14
CA LEU A 346 2.52 20.49 -19.70
C LEU A 346 2.75 21.96 -20.09
N GLY A 347 3.99 22.45 -19.94
CA GLY A 347 4.37 23.83 -20.24
C GLY A 347 3.72 24.86 -19.31
N ILE A 348 3.37 24.47 -18.09
CA ILE A 348 2.76 25.37 -17.09
C ILE A 348 3.83 26.09 -16.26
N VAL A 349 4.90 25.37 -15.93
CA VAL A 349 6.06 25.90 -15.19
C VAL A 349 7.35 25.50 -15.90
N THR A 350 8.45 26.13 -15.51
CA THR A 350 9.81 25.64 -15.76
C THR A 350 10.57 25.57 -14.44
N VAL A 351 11.39 24.53 -14.26
CA VAL A 351 12.23 24.38 -13.07
C VAL A 351 13.70 24.44 -13.49
N GLU A 352 14.36 25.56 -13.22
CA GLU A 352 15.77 25.81 -13.56
C GLU A 352 16.54 26.18 -12.29
N GLU A 353 17.68 25.52 -12.05
CA GLU A 353 18.59 25.82 -10.91
C GLU A 353 17.90 25.86 -9.53
N GLY A 354 16.83 25.06 -9.34
CA GLY A 354 16.06 25.03 -8.09
C GLY A 354 15.01 26.15 -7.96
N MET A 355 14.84 26.98 -8.98
CA MET A 355 13.80 28.00 -9.09
C MET A 355 12.67 27.50 -9.99
N CYS A 356 11.43 27.65 -9.52
CA CYS A 356 10.23 27.35 -10.29
C CYS A 356 9.59 28.66 -10.77
N ARG A 357 9.43 28.77 -12.09
CA ARG A 357 8.81 29.93 -12.75
C ARG A 357 7.50 29.53 -13.43
N LEU A 358 6.45 30.30 -13.19
CA LEU A 358 5.16 30.12 -13.85
C LEU A 358 5.23 30.67 -15.28
N LEU A 359 4.92 29.82 -16.26
CA LEU A 359 4.90 30.20 -17.68
C LEU A 359 3.49 30.61 -18.15
N GLN A 360 2.46 30.10 -17.47
CA GLN A 360 1.07 30.39 -17.77
C GLN A 360 0.38 30.98 -16.53
N GLU A 361 0.12 32.28 -16.56
CA GLU A 361 -0.69 32.95 -15.56
C GLU A 361 -2.15 32.47 -15.63
N TRP A 362 -2.82 32.47 -14.48
CA TRP A 362 -4.24 32.15 -14.39
C TRP A 362 -5.04 33.39 -14.02
N GLU A 363 -5.83 33.86 -14.97
CA GLU A 363 -6.90 34.81 -14.71
C GLU A 363 -8.23 34.05 -14.69
N CYS A 364 -9.03 34.28 -13.65
CA CYS A 364 -10.31 33.61 -13.49
C CYS A 364 -11.24 33.97 -14.67
N PRO A 365 -11.74 32.99 -15.45
CA PRO A 365 -12.58 33.24 -16.61
C PRO A 365 -13.87 33.98 -16.26
N GLU A 366 -14.24 34.97 -17.07
CA GLU A 366 -15.49 35.74 -16.91
C GLU A 366 -16.75 34.91 -17.20
N THR A 367 -16.61 33.87 -18.02
CA THR A 367 -17.74 33.03 -18.46
C THR A 367 -17.41 31.54 -18.39
N PHE A 368 -18.47 30.73 -18.25
CA PHE A 368 -18.36 29.28 -18.29
C PHE A 368 -17.77 28.76 -19.61
N ASP A 369 -18.09 29.41 -20.74
CA ASP A 369 -17.58 29.02 -22.05
C ASP A 369 -16.06 29.22 -22.17
N LEU A 370 -15.53 30.31 -21.61
CA LEU A 370 -14.07 30.54 -21.55
C LEU A 370 -13.38 29.47 -20.69
N TYR A 371 -13.99 29.09 -19.55
CA TYR A 371 -13.48 27.99 -18.74
C TYR A 371 -13.52 26.64 -19.49
N MET A 372 -14.58 26.38 -20.25
CA MET A 372 -14.69 25.14 -21.03
C MET A 372 -13.66 25.08 -22.17
N ARG A 373 -13.35 26.21 -22.83
CA ARG A 373 -12.23 26.27 -23.79
C ARG A 373 -10.91 25.91 -23.14
N HIS A 374 -10.60 26.52 -21.99
CA HIS A 374 -9.41 26.17 -21.22
C HIS A 374 -9.34 24.67 -20.88
N ARG A 375 -10.47 24.05 -20.48
CA ARG A 375 -10.53 22.62 -20.20
C ARG A 375 -10.28 21.75 -21.43
N THR A 376 -10.81 22.12 -22.58
CA THR A 376 -10.58 21.43 -23.85
C THR A 376 -9.11 21.55 -24.27
N ASP A 377 -8.54 22.75 -24.25
CA ASP A 377 -7.15 22.99 -24.64
C ASP A 377 -6.18 22.22 -23.73
N PHE A 378 -6.43 22.21 -22.43
CA PHE A 378 -5.64 21.46 -21.46
C PHE A 378 -5.71 19.94 -21.71
N SER A 379 -6.88 19.40 -22.06
CA SER A 379 -7.03 17.97 -22.35
C SER A 379 -6.20 17.53 -23.55
N ALA A 380 -6.05 18.39 -24.57
CA ALA A 380 -5.24 18.10 -25.75
C ALA A 380 -3.73 18.02 -25.43
N ARG A 381 -3.24 18.80 -24.45
CA ARG A 381 -1.84 18.75 -24.00
C ARG A 381 -1.44 17.42 -23.35
N LEU A 382 -2.40 16.69 -22.80
CA LEU A 382 -2.17 15.40 -22.14
C LEU A 382 -2.11 14.21 -23.13
N GLY A 383 -2.15 14.47 -24.44
CA GLY A 383 -2.05 13.44 -25.48
C GLY A 383 -3.27 12.53 -25.57
N ILE A 384 -4.46 13.08 -25.30
CA ILE A 384 -5.76 12.37 -25.30
C ILE A 384 -6.61 12.79 -26.49
#